data_AF-A0A9Q2WH15-F1
#
_entry.id   AF-A0A9Q2WH15-F1
#
_cell.length_a   1.000
_cell.length_b   1.000
_cell.length_c   1.000
_cell.angle_alpha   90.00
_cell.angle_beta   90.00
_cell.angle_gamma   90.00
#
_symmetry.space_group_name_H-M   'P 1'
#
loop_
_entity.id
_entity.type
_entity.pdbx_description
1 polymer ?
#
loop_
_entity_poly.entity_id
_entity_poly.type
_entity_poly.pdbx_seq_one_letter_code
_entity_poly.pdbx_strand_id
1 'polypeptide(L)'
;MRLLVTASFVKATKKLHPPQKTELDAALKLIQSDPLLGEAKVGDLLGIRVFKFRLSQQLCLLAYRILGEENIKLLTFGPHENFYRDLKRQSE
;
A
#
# COMPACT_ATOMS: atom_id res chain seq x y z
N MET A 1 -5.08 -9.89 -11.33
CA MET A 1 -5.33 -8.45 -11.11
C MET A 1 -4.14 -7.60 -11.57
N ARG A 2 -4.40 -6.48 -12.25
CA ARG A 2 -3.41 -5.47 -12.62
C ARG A 2 -3.12 -4.54 -11.45
N LEU A 3 -1.83 -4.30 -11.19
CA LEU A 3 -1.35 -3.37 -10.18
C LEU A 3 -0.99 -2.03 -10.85
N LEU A 4 -1.69 -0.97 -10.50
CA LEU A 4 -1.42 0.41 -10.91
C LEU A 4 -0.64 1.11 -9.80
N VAL A 5 0.61 1.49 -10.06
CA VAL A 5 1.44 2.22 -9.11
C VAL A 5 1.36 3.73 -9.34
N THR A 6 1.37 4.53 -8.28
CA THR A 6 1.52 5.98 -8.38
C THR A 6 3.00 6.39 -8.35
N ALA A 7 3.29 7.63 -8.75
CA ALA A 7 4.62 8.21 -8.64
C ALA A 7 5.14 8.23 -7.18
N SER A 8 4.25 8.45 -6.20
CA SER A 8 4.58 8.42 -4.76
C SER A 8 5.05 7.03 -4.32
N PHE A 9 4.33 5.98 -4.75
CA PHE A 9 4.73 4.60 -4.51
C PHE A 9 6.11 4.30 -5.10
N VAL A 10 6.35 4.65 -6.37
CA VAL A 10 7.64 4.42 -7.04
C VAL A 10 8.79 5.18 -6.36
N LYS A 11 8.55 6.40 -5.87
CA LYS A 11 9.55 7.15 -5.09
C LYS A 11 9.88 6.45 -3.77
N ALA A 12 8.88 5.88 -3.10
CA ALA A 12 9.09 5.11 -1.87
C ALA A 12 9.84 3.80 -2.15
N THR A 13 9.54 3.08 -3.24
CA THR A 13 10.26 1.83 -3.57
C THR A 13 11.73 2.05 -3.91
N LYS A 14 12.07 3.21 -4.48
CA LYS A 14 13.47 3.58 -4.74
C LYS A 14 14.31 3.72 -3.47
N LYS A 15 13.69 4.07 -2.33
CA LYS A 15 14.37 4.19 -1.03
C LYS A 15 14.56 2.86 -0.31
N LEU A 16 13.98 1.77 -0.82
CA LEU A 16 14.07 0.44 -0.20
C LEU A 16 15.40 -0.24 -0.52
N HIS A 17 15.95 -0.92 0.49
CA HIS A 17 17.08 -1.82 0.33
C HIS A 17 16.66 -3.12 -0.37
N PRO A 18 17.59 -3.85 -1.03
CA PRO A 18 17.30 -5.11 -1.72
C PRO A 18 16.44 -6.12 -0.93
N PRO A 19 16.69 -6.44 0.36
CA PRO A 19 15.83 -7.37 1.11
C PRO A 19 14.40 -6.85 1.29
N GLN A 20 14.23 -5.54 1.47
CA GLN A 20 12.92 -4.92 1.61
C GLN A 20 12.14 -4.95 0.30
N LYS A 21 12.81 -4.85 -0.85
CA LYS A 21 12.15 -5.00 -2.16
C LYS A 21 11.55 -6.39 -2.34
N THR A 22 12.24 -7.44 -1.88
CA THR A 22 11.72 -8.82 -1.93
C THR A 22 10.50 -9.00 -1.04
N GLU A 23 10.51 -8.46 0.18
CA GLU A 23 9.33 -8.51 1.05
C GLU A 23 8.16 -7.68 0.52
N LEU A 24 8.45 -6.52 -0.09
CA LEU A 24 7.42 -5.74 -0.78
C LEU A 24 6.83 -6.53 -1.96
N ASP A 25 7.64 -7.20 -2.78
CA ASP A 25 7.16 -8.04 -3.88
C ASP A 25 6.24 -9.17 -3.39
N ALA A 26 6.61 -9.81 -2.27
CA ALA A 26 5.77 -10.81 -1.62
C ALA A 26 4.43 -10.22 -1.15
N ALA A 27 4.45 -9.04 -0.51
CA ALA A 27 3.25 -8.32 -0.11
C ALA A 27 2.36 -7.96 -1.32
N LEU A 28 2.94 -7.52 -2.43
CA LEU A 28 2.21 -7.22 -3.66
C LEU A 28 1.56 -8.46 -4.28
N LYS A 29 2.24 -9.61 -4.26
CA LYS A 29 1.67 -10.89 -4.70
C LYS A 29 0.49 -11.32 -3.83
N LEU A 30 0.58 -11.13 -2.52
CA LEU A 30 -0.53 -11.42 -1.60
C LEU A 30 -1.74 -10.56 -1.93
N ILE A 31 -1.56 -9.24 -2.11
CA ILE A 31 -2.65 -8.32 -2.48
C ILE A 31 -3.20 -8.61 -3.89
N GLN A 32 -2.35 -9.04 -4.81
CA GLN A 32 -2.76 -9.42 -6.16
C GLN A 32 -3.59 -10.70 -6.17
N SER A 33 -3.30 -11.63 -5.27
CA SER A 33 -4.05 -12.88 -5.10
C SER A 33 -5.33 -12.64 -4.29
N ASP A 34 -5.26 -11.85 -3.23
CA ASP A 34 -6.37 -11.48 -2.38
C ASP A 34 -6.33 -9.96 -2.06
N PRO A 35 -7.08 -9.14 -2.81
CA PRO A 35 -7.13 -7.70 -2.59
C PRO A 35 -7.91 -7.32 -1.33
N LEU A 36 -8.64 -8.26 -0.73
CA LEU A 36 -9.45 -8.07 0.46
C LEU A 36 -8.63 -8.20 1.76
N LEU A 37 -7.40 -8.73 1.66
CA LEU A 37 -6.43 -8.92 2.74
C LEU A 37 -6.11 -7.65 3.52
N GLY A 38 -6.17 -6.47 2.87
CA GLY A 38 -6.01 -5.18 3.54
C GLY A 38 -7.28 -4.69 4.21
N GLU A 39 -7.12 -4.02 5.35
CA GLU A 39 -8.23 -3.43 6.09
C GLU A 39 -8.86 -2.29 5.29
N ALA A 40 -10.14 -2.44 4.94
CA ALA A 40 -10.93 -1.35 4.36
C ALA A 40 -11.13 -0.25 5.39
N LYS A 41 -10.74 0.98 5.03
CA LYS A 41 -11.02 2.15 5.84
C LYS A 41 -12.36 2.76 5.44
N VAL A 42 -13.00 3.37 6.43
CA VAL A 42 -14.34 3.99 6.36
C VAL A 42 -14.23 5.48 6.69
N GLY A 43 -15.27 6.26 6.41
CA GLY A 43 -15.28 7.71 6.62
C GLY A 43 -14.50 8.47 5.54
N ASP A 44 -13.60 9.39 5.93
CA ASP A 44 -12.80 10.20 5.01
C ASP A 44 -11.91 9.36 4.06
N LEU A 45 -11.57 8.13 4.44
CA LEU A 45 -10.73 7.21 3.67
C LEU A 45 -11.54 6.09 2.99
N LEU A 46 -12.84 6.31 2.78
CA LEU A 46 -13.73 5.32 2.19
C LEU A 46 -13.25 4.89 0.79
N GLY A 47 -13.09 3.58 0.61
CA GLY A 47 -12.57 2.99 -0.62
C GLY A 47 -11.05 2.82 -0.66
N ILE A 48 -10.32 3.26 0.38
CA ILE A 48 -8.90 2.94 0.59
C ILE A 48 -8.79 1.72 1.51
N ARG A 49 -7.93 0.79 1.13
CA ARG A 49 -7.50 -0.35 1.93
C ARG A 49 -6.07 -0.15 2.39
N VAL A 50 -5.80 -0.56 3.62
CA VAL A 50 -4.46 -0.49 4.22
C VAL A 50 -4.00 -1.91 4.52
N PHE A 51 -2.92 -2.34 3.86
CA PHE A 51 -2.26 -3.60 4.15
C PHE A 51 -1.05 -3.36 5.05
N LYS A 52 -0.99 -4.09 6.16
CA LYS A 52 0.08 -4.01 7.15
C LYS A 52 1.06 -5.15 6.93
N PHE A 53 2.32 -4.82 6.71
CA PHE A 53 3.39 -5.78 6.45
C PHE A 53 4.68 -5.34 7.15
N ARG A 54 5.62 -6.27 7.32
CA ARG A 54 6.96 -5.94 7.84
C ARG A 54 7.95 -5.86 6.68
N LEU A 55 8.86 -4.91 6.79
CA LEU A 55 10.01 -4.75 5.92
C LEU A 55 11.26 -4.75 6.79
N SER A 56 12.01 -5.85 6.80
CA SER A 56 13.26 -6.00 7.55
C SER A 56 13.13 -5.53 9.00
N GLN A 57 12.15 -6.08 9.73
CA GLN A 57 11.78 -5.76 11.12
C GLN A 57 11.08 -4.41 11.35
N GLN A 58 10.95 -3.55 10.33
CA GLN A 58 10.17 -2.32 10.44
C GLN A 58 8.72 -2.55 10.01
N LEU A 59 7.77 -2.01 10.77
CA LEU A 59 6.36 -2.13 10.46
C LEU A 59 5.93 -1.07 9.44
N CYS A 60 5.43 -1.51 8.30
CA CYS A 60 5.04 -0.67 7.18
C CYS A 60 3.56 -0.87 6.82
N LEU A 61 2.96 0.20 6.33
CA LEU A 61 1.59 0.24 5.85
C LEU A 61 1.59 0.57 4.36
N LEU A 62 0.80 -0.15 3.59
CA LEU A 62 0.57 0.05 2.16
C LEU A 62 -0.89 0.45 1.94
N ALA A 63 -1.12 1.65 1.43
CA ALA A 63 -2.43 2.12 1.03
C ALA A 63 -2.66 1.79 -0.44
N TYR A 64 -3.80 1.19 -0.71
CA TYR A 64 -4.22 0.87 -2.06
C TYR A 64 -5.73 0.97 -2.20
N ARG A 65 -6.21 1.09 -3.43
CA ARG A 65 -7.63 1.13 -3.77
C ARG A 65 -7.94 0.04 -4.76
N ILE A 66 -9.12 -0.55 -4.63
CA ILE A 66 -9.65 -1.46 -5.63
C ILE A 66 -10.47 -0.61 -6.60
N LEU A 67 -10.07 -0.55 -7.87
CA LEU A 67 -10.73 0.24 -8.93
C LEU A 67 -11.68 -0.60 -9.80
N GLY A 68 -11.94 -1.85 -9.41
CA GLY A 68 -12.81 -2.79 -10.11
C GLY A 68 -12.46 -4.22 -9.73
N GLU A 69 -13.04 -5.21 -10.41
CA GLU A 69 -12.79 -6.64 -10.13
C GLU A 69 -11.34 -7.05 -10.39
N GLU A 70 -10.64 -6.34 -11.28
CA GLU A 70 -9.30 -6.75 -11.72
C GLU A 70 -8.20 -5.71 -11.50
N ASN A 71 -8.51 -4.51 -11.01
CA ASN A 71 -7.54 -3.40 -10.94
C ASN A 71 -7.33 -2.92 -9.51
N ILE A 72 -6.06 -2.91 -9.08
CA ILE A 72 -5.65 -2.40 -7.77
C ILE A 72 -4.73 -1.21 -7.99
N LYS A 73 -5.06 -0.06 -7.42
CA LYS A 73 -4.23 1.14 -7.44
C LYS A 73 -3.48 1.30 -6.13
N LEU A 74 -2.17 1.11 -6.17
CA LEU A 74 -1.23 1.31 -5.06
C LEU A 74 -0.97 2.80 -4.91
N LEU A 75 -1.49 3.40 -3.83
CA LEU A 75 -1.41 4.83 -3.59
C LEU A 75 -0.04 5.24 -3.04
N THR A 76 0.37 4.65 -1.92
CA THR A 76 1.64 4.94 -1.26
C THR A 76 1.89 3.91 -0.16
N PHE A 77 3.13 3.80 0.30
CA PHE A 77 3.47 3.00 1.48
C PHE A 77 4.55 3.69 2.31
N GLY A 78 4.57 3.38 3.59
CA GLY A 78 5.56 3.94 4.51
C GLY A 78 5.45 3.37 5.92
N PRO A 79 6.35 3.80 6.82
CA PRO A 79 6.29 3.44 8.23
C PRO A 79 5.03 3.99 8.88
N HIS A 80 4.54 3.28 9.90
CA HIS A 80 3.28 3.60 10.59
C HIS A 80 3.20 5.03 11.14
N GLU A 81 4.34 5.61 11.55
CA GLU A 81 4.40 6.77 12.45
C GLU A 81 3.75 8.05 11.92
N ASN A 82 3.55 8.20 10.61
CA ASN A 82 2.87 9.38 10.05
C ASN A 82 1.93 9.04 8.87
N PHE A 83 1.72 7.74 8.63
CA PHE A 83 1.08 7.24 7.42
C PHE A 83 -0.36 7.73 7.25
N TYR A 84 -1.17 7.62 8.31
CA TYR A 84 -2.58 8.03 8.26
C TYR A 84 -2.74 9.54 8.11
N ARG A 85 -1.82 10.35 8.66
CA ARG A 85 -1.86 11.81 8.54
C ARG A 85 -1.58 12.25 7.10
N ASP A 86 -0.56 11.68 6.47
CA ASP A 86 -0.25 11.94 5.06
C ASP A 86 -1.32 11.39 4.12
N LEU A 87 -1.87 10.21 4.43
CA LEU A 87 -2.93 9.58 3.64
C LEU A 87 -4.20 10.45 3.64
N LYS A 88 -4.58 11.02 4.81
CA LYS A 88 -5.74 11.91 4.91
C LYS A 88 -5.54 13.19 4.09
N ARG A 89 -4.34 13.78 4.13
CA ARG A 89 -3.98 14.95 3.32
C ARG A 89 -4.00 14.72 1.81
N GLN A 90 -3.83 13.48 1.35
CA GLN A 90 -3.91 13.12 -0.06
C GLN A 90 -5.33 12.80 -0.54
N SER A 91 -6.31 12.73 0.38
CA SER A 91 -7.71 12.42 0.09
C SER A 91 -8.62 13.65 0.08
N GLU A 92 -8.08 14.84 0.34
CA GLU A 92 -8.74 16.15 0.14
C GLU A 92 -8.46 16.74 -1.24
#